data_AF-C6T8D3-F1
#
_entry.id   AF-C6T8D3-F1
#
_cell.length_a   1.000
_cell.length_b   1.000
_cell.length_c   1.000
_cell.angle_alpha   90.00
_cell.angle_beta   90.00
_cell.angle_gamma   90.00
#
_symmetry.space_group_name_H-M   'P 1'
#
loop_
_entity.id
_entity.type
_entity.pdbx_description
1 polymer ?
#
loop_
_entity_poly.entity_id
_entity_poly.type
_entity_poly.pdbx_seq_one_letter_code
_entity_poly.pdbx_strand_id
1 'polypeptide(L)'
;MSIWKCCCDFVCSNSARFLWKSIPSSIKESQPEVTAVWKIGQKLWLRDYAGVHEAIRGFDWTQELQTLVAAFSELYTKEMFQLLLSAYSTISIKDTALFLGMNEDDATNYVLQQGWTVDPASQMLIVKKQPVVTEQKLDPSKLQRLTEYVFHLEH
;
A
#
# COMPACT_ATOMS: atom_id res chain seq x y z
N MET A 1 0.80 9.28 13.03
CA MET A 1 -0.30 8.28 13.05
C MET A 1 -0.10 7.31 11.89
N SER A 2 1.03 6.58 11.87
CA SER A 2 1.46 5.77 10.70
C SER A 2 1.69 4.30 11.03
N ILE A 3 1.37 3.89 12.26
CA ILE A 3 1.54 2.50 12.75
C ILE A 3 0.32 1.62 12.40
N TRP A 4 -0.84 2.23 12.13
CA TRP A 4 -2.08 1.50 11.83
C TRP A 4 -2.16 0.96 10.40
N LYS A 5 -1.46 1.57 9.44
CA LYS A 5 -1.49 1.11 8.03
C LYS A 5 -0.70 -0.20 7.84
N CYS A 6 0.30 -0.44 8.67
CA CYS A 6 1.04 -1.72 8.72
C CYS A 6 0.25 -2.84 9.42
N CYS A 7 -0.80 -2.50 10.19
CA CYS A 7 -1.59 -3.49 10.92
C CYS A 7 -2.60 -4.22 10.01
N CYS A 8 -3.10 -3.56 8.95
CA CYS A 8 -3.94 -4.19 7.93
C CYS A 8 -3.18 -5.25 7.11
N ASP A 9 -1.90 -5.01 6.80
CA ASP A 9 -1.07 -5.97 6.06
C ASP A 9 -0.82 -7.26 6.85
N PHE A 10 -0.71 -7.18 8.18
CA PHE A 10 -0.38 -8.34 9.01
C PHE A 10 -1.60 -9.21 9.38
N VAL A 11 -2.78 -8.59 9.58
CA VAL A 11 -3.99 -9.31 9.99
C VAL A 11 -4.62 -10.10 8.83
N CYS A 12 -4.65 -9.55 7.61
CA CYS A 12 -5.21 -10.26 6.46
C CYS A 12 -4.36 -11.46 6.01
N SER A 13 -3.05 -11.39 6.20
CA SER A 13 -2.09 -12.42 5.75
C SER A 13 -2.25 -13.77 6.49
N ASN A 14 -2.52 -13.72 7.80
CA ASN A 14 -2.71 -14.94 8.59
C ASN A 14 -3.99 -15.66 8.20
N SER A 15 -5.10 -14.94 8.05
CA SER A 15 -6.39 -15.52 7.62
C SER A 15 -6.30 -16.20 6.26
N ALA A 16 -5.68 -15.55 5.27
CA ALA A 16 -5.49 -16.12 3.93
C ALA A 16 -4.65 -17.42 3.96
N ARG A 17 -3.58 -17.46 4.77
CA ARG A 17 -2.74 -18.65 4.94
C ARG A 17 -3.48 -19.80 5.61
N PHE A 18 -4.30 -19.51 6.63
CA PHE A 18 -5.13 -20.54 7.27
C PHE A 18 -6.18 -21.09 6.29
N LEU A 19 -6.83 -20.22 5.51
CA LEU A 19 -7.74 -20.64 4.46
C LEU A 19 -7.05 -21.56 3.45
N TRP A 20 -5.89 -21.18 2.92
CA TRP A 20 -5.13 -22.03 1.99
C TRP A 20 -4.78 -23.41 2.55
N LYS A 21 -4.43 -23.49 3.84
CA LYS A 21 -4.15 -24.76 4.52
C LYS A 21 -5.41 -25.62 4.70
N SER A 22 -6.57 -25.00 4.89
CA SER A 22 -7.84 -25.70 5.07
C SER A 22 -8.47 -26.24 3.78
N ILE A 23 -8.07 -25.70 2.62
CA ILE A 23 -8.63 -26.11 1.32
C ILE A 23 -8.08 -27.49 0.91
N PRO A 24 -8.96 -28.49 0.65
CA PRO A 24 -8.58 -29.81 0.15
C PRO A 24 -7.82 -29.74 -1.19
N SER A 25 -6.90 -30.67 -1.42
CA SER A 25 -6.12 -30.75 -2.67
C SER A 25 -7.01 -30.89 -3.91
N SER A 26 -8.14 -31.60 -3.80
CA SER A 26 -9.11 -31.77 -4.89
C SER A 26 -9.66 -30.45 -5.43
N ILE A 27 -9.84 -29.43 -4.58
CA ILE A 27 -10.31 -28.10 -5.01
C ILE A 27 -9.18 -27.32 -5.67
N LYS A 28 -7.94 -27.45 -5.17
CA LYS A 28 -6.76 -26.78 -5.74
C LYS A 28 -6.45 -27.27 -7.16
N GLU A 29 -6.70 -28.54 -7.43
CA GLU A 29 -6.53 -29.14 -8.76
C GLU A 29 -7.72 -28.83 -9.69
N SER A 30 -8.94 -28.76 -9.14
CA SER A 30 -10.15 -28.47 -9.93
C SER A 30 -10.32 -26.99 -10.28
N GLN A 31 -9.78 -26.08 -9.47
CA GLN A 31 -9.94 -24.63 -9.63
C GLN A 31 -8.60 -23.90 -9.68
N PRO A 32 -8.08 -23.61 -10.90
CA PRO A 32 -6.82 -22.88 -11.05
C PRO A 32 -6.89 -21.44 -10.53
N GLU A 33 -8.09 -20.86 -10.45
CA GLU A 33 -8.35 -19.51 -9.92
C GLU A 33 -7.91 -19.38 -8.46
N VAL A 34 -8.22 -20.37 -7.61
CA VAL A 34 -7.86 -20.37 -6.18
C VAL A 34 -6.34 -20.39 -6.02
N THR A 35 -5.66 -21.14 -6.89
CA THR A 35 -4.19 -21.18 -6.93
C THR A 35 -3.60 -19.85 -7.40
N ALA A 36 -4.24 -19.18 -8.36
CA ALA A 36 -3.83 -17.86 -8.84
C ALA A 36 -3.99 -16.78 -7.76
N VAL A 37 -5.12 -16.75 -7.05
CA VAL A 37 -5.36 -15.83 -5.92
C VAL A 37 -4.31 -16.05 -4.82
N TRP A 38 -4.00 -17.32 -4.52
CA TRP A 38 -2.97 -17.63 -3.55
C TRP A 38 -1.57 -17.15 -3.98
N LYS A 39 -1.21 -17.28 -5.27
CA LYS A 39 0.05 -16.72 -5.79
C LYS A 39 0.14 -15.21 -5.60
N ILE A 40 -0.95 -14.47 -5.83
CA ILE A 40 -1.01 -13.02 -5.55
C ILE A 40 -0.77 -12.77 -4.05
N GLY A 41 -1.43 -13.53 -3.17
CA GLY A 41 -1.22 -13.45 -1.73
C GLY A 41 0.22 -13.76 -1.29
N GLN A 42 0.89 -14.72 -1.94
CA GLN A 42 2.31 -15.03 -1.68
C GLN A 42 3.22 -13.87 -2.08
N LYS A 43 2.97 -13.23 -3.23
CA LYS A 43 3.71 -12.05 -3.68
C LYS A 43 3.51 -10.86 -2.75
N LEU A 44 2.29 -10.67 -2.27
CA LEU A 44 1.97 -9.65 -1.26
C LEU A 44 2.70 -9.92 0.06
N TRP A 45 2.77 -11.19 0.50
CA TRP A 45 3.52 -11.58 1.69
C TRP A 45 5.02 -11.28 1.57
N LEU A 46 5.61 -11.58 0.41
CA LEU A 46 7.03 -11.33 0.13
C LEU A 46 7.33 -9.84 -0.12
N ARG A 47 6.32 -8.96 -0.08
CA ARG A 47 6.43 -7.55 -0.46
C ARG A 47 7.00 -7.35 -1.86
N ASP A 48 6.71 -8.29 -2.76
CA ASP A 48 7.11 -8.23 -4.16
C ASP A 48 6.04 -7.47 -4.96
N TYR A 49 6.16 -6.13 -4.97
CA TYR A 49 5.17 -5.23 -5.56
C TYR A 49 5.01 -5.45 -7.07
N ALA A 50 6.12 -5.62 -7.80
CA ALA A 50 6.10 -5.92 -9.22
C ALA A 50 5.46 -7.31 -9.48
N GLY A 51 5.83 -8.30 -8.67
CA GLY A 51 5.29 -9.65 -8.76
C GLY A 51 3.79 -9.75 -8.50
N VAL A 52 3.20 -8.83 -7.71
CA VAL A 52 1.73 -8.76 -7.52
C VAL A 52 1.03 -8.40 -8.83
N HIS A 53 1.49 -7.34 -9.50
CA HIS A 53 0.91 -6.90 -10.78
C HIS A 53 1.13 -7.92 -11.90
N GLU A 54 2.29 -8.58 -11.93
CA GLU A 54 2.55 -9.69 -12.85
C GLU A 54 1.64 -10.89 -12.57
N ALA A 55 1.44 -11.28 -11.32
CA ALA A 55 0.57 -12.40 -10.96
C ALA A 55 -0.90 -12.14 -11.29
N ILE A 56 -1.34 -10.89 -11.19
CA ILE A 56 -2.70 -10.47 -11.58
C ILE A 56 -2.88 -10.59 -13.10
N ARG A 57 -1.92 -10.07 -13.88
CA ARG A 57 -1.97 -10.07 -15.35
C ARG A 57 -1.69 -11.43 -15.98
N GLY A 58 -0.93 -12.28 -15.30
CA GLY A 58 -0.50 -13.59 -15.79
C GLY A 58 -1.54 -14.71 -15.67
N PHE A 59 -2.77 -14.39 -15.26
CA PHE A 59 -3.85 -15.36 -15.13
C PHE A 59 -5.12 -14.86 -15.83
N ASP A 60 -5.73 -15.72 -16.65
CA ASP A 60 -7.00 -15.43 -17.31
C ASP A 60 -8.16 -15.66 -16.35
N TRP A 61 -8.63 -14.58 -15.72
CA TRP A 61 -9.76 -14.61 -14.79
C TRP A 61 -11.08 -14.80 -15.53
N THR A 62 -11.99 -15.57 -14.93
CA THR A 62 -13.38 -15.61 -15.38
C THR A 62 -14.04 -14.24 -15.23
N GLN A 63 -15.08 -13.99 -16.03
CA GLN A 63 -15.74 -12.67 -16.10
C GLN A 63 -16.28 -12.19 -14.73
N GLU A 64 -16.68 -13.13 -13.87
CA GLU A 64 -17.14 -12.84 -12.50
C GLU A 64 -16.01 -12.32 -11.61
N LEU A 65 -14.83 -12.93 -11.69
CA LEU A 65 -13.65 -12.53 -10.91
C LEU A 65 -12.88 -11.38 -11.55
N GLN A 66 -12.98 -11.18 -12.86
CA GLN A 66 -12.28 -10.13 -13.58
C GLN A 66 -12.62 -8.74 -13.01
N THR A 67 -13.91 -8.50 -12.71
CA THR A 67 -14.36 -7.23 -12.11
C THR A 67 -13.76 -7.05 -10.71
N LEU A 68 -13.75 -8.11 -9.90
CA LEU A 68 -13.18 -8.08 -8.54
C LEU A 68 -11.67 -7.85 -8.57
N VAL A 69 -10.96 -8.53 -9.46
CA VAL A 69 -9.50 -8.43 -9.61
C VAL A 69 -9.10 -7.06 -10.16
N ALA A 70 -9.87 -6.50 -11.10
CA ALA A 70 -9.67 -5.14 -11.56
C ALA A 70 -9.83 -4.12 -10.42
N ALA A 71 -10.92 -4.23 -9.64
CA ALA A 71 -11.14 -3.36 -8.48
C ALA A 71 -10.04 -3.51 -7.42
N PHE A 72 -9.55 -4.73 -7.19
CA PHE A 72 -8.42 -4.99 -6.31
C PHE A 72 -7.13 -4.33 -6.82
N SER A 73 -6.84 -4.46 -8.12
CA SER A 73 -5.65 -3.86 -8.74
C SER A 73 -5.69 -2.33 -8.63
N GLU A 74 -6.85 -1.70 -8.89
CA GLU A 74 -7.02 -0.25 -8.74
C GLU A 74 -6.81 0.20 -7.29
N LEU A 75 -7.42 -0.51 -6.33
CA LEU A 75 -7.26 -0.21 -4.90
C LEU A 75 -5.81 -0.37 -4.45
N TYR A 76 -5.14 -1.43 -4.92
CA TYR A 76 -3.74 -1.70 -4.60
C TYR A 76 -2.82 -0.60 -5.13
N THR A 77 -2.99 -0.19 -6.39
CA THR A 77 -2.23 0.91 -7.01
C THR A 77 -2.47 2.22 -6.25
N LYS A 78 -3.71 2.49 -5.83
CA LYS A 78 -4.05 3.67 -5.03
C LYS A 78 -3.36 3.66 -3.67
N GLU A 79 -3.36 2.53 -2.96
CA GLU A 79 -2.67 2.41 -1.67
C GLU A 79 -1.15 2.55 -1.82
N MET A 80 -0.56 1.97 -2.87
CA MET A 80 0.87 2.16 -3.18
C MET A 80 1.18 3.63 -3.48
N PHE A 81 0.34 4.30 -4.27
CA PHE A 81 0.51 5.73 -4.53
C PHE A 81 0.44 6.57 -3.24
N GLN A 82 -0.49 6.27 -2.33
CA GLN A 82 -0.57 6.93 -1.03
C GLN A 82 0.67 6.65 -0.15
N LEU A 83 1.20 5.43 -0.20
CA LEU A 83 2.44 5.08 0.48
C LEU A 83 3.59 5.95 -0.04
N LEU A 84 3.74 6.06 -1.37
CA LEU A 84 4.76 6.89 -2.01
C LEU A 84 4.66 8.36 -1.58
N LEU A 85 3.44 8.92 -1.57
CA LEU A 85 3.17 10.29 -1.11
C LEU A 85 3.61 10.54 0.34
N SER A 86 3.46 9.53 1.20
CA SER A 86 3.73 9.67 2.64
C SER A 86 5.19 9.42 3.01
N ALA A 87 5.85 8.47 2.34
CA ALA A 87 7.16 7.97 2.73
C ALA A 87 8.32 8.64 1.98
N TYR A 88 8.10 9.09 0.74
CA TYR A 88 9.14 9.62 -0.12
C TYR A 88 8.95 11.12 -0.37
N SER A 89 10.05 11.87 -0.30
CA SER A 89 10.10 13.25 -0.80
C SER A 89 10.54 13.28 -2.26
N THR A 90 11.42 12.34 -2.63
CA THR A 90 11.94 12.12 -3.98
C THR A 90 12.04 10.62 -4.24
N ILE A 91 11.66 10.16 -5.42
CA ILE A 91 11.72 8.74 -5.82
C ILE A 91 12.12 8.62 -7.29
N SER A 92 12.80 7.54 -7.67
CA SER A 92 13.15 7.32 -9.08
C SER A 92 11.92 6.97 -9.92
N ILE A 93 11.98 7.26 -11.23
CA ILE A 93 10.92 6.86 -12.18
C ILE A 93 10.77 5.33 -12.20
N LYS A 94 11.90 4.60 -12.17
CA LYS A 94 11.94 3.13 -12.15
C LYS A 94 11.22 2.54 -10.95
N ASP A 95 11.53 3.04 -9.76
CA ASP A 95 10.87 2.55 -8.53
C ASP A 95 9.38 2.86 -8.58
N THR A 96 9.01 4.05 -9.04
CA THR A 96 7.59 4.44 -9.19
C THR A 96 6.85 3.53 -10.15
N ALA A 97 7.45 3.20 -11.29
CA ALA A 97 6.90 2.25 -12.25
C ALA A 97 6.72 0.86 -11.63
N LEU A 98 7.72 0.38 -10.87
CA LEU A 98 7.65 -0.89 -10.14
C LEU A 98 6.52 -0.94 -9.11
N PHE A 99 6.33 0.13 -8.33
CA PHE A 99 5.27 0.20 -7.32
C PHE A 99 3.86 0.30 -7.95
N LEU A 100 3.73 1.05 -9.03
CA LEU A 100 2.44 1.25 -9.71
C LEU A 100 2.09 0.12 -10.70
N GLY A 101 3.05 -0.74 -11.07
CA GLY A 101 2.82 -1.87 -11.96
C GLY A 101 2.66 -1.51 -13.43
N MET A 102 3.03 -0.29 -13.81
CA MET A 102 2.95 0.26 -15.17
C MET A 102 4.36 0.56 -15.72
N ASN A 103 4.46 0.87 -17.01
CA ASN A 103 5.75 1.24 -17.60
C ASN A 103 6.22 2.63 -17.10
N GLU A 104 7.49 2.96 -17.36
CA GLU A 104 8.10 4.21 -16.89
C GLU A 104 7.39 5.45 -17.46
N ASP A 105 6.97 5.41 -18.73
CA ASP A 105 6.27 6.51 -19.39
C ASP A 105 4.87 6.75 -18.79
N ASP A 106 4.07 5.70 -18.63
CA ASP A 106 2.73 5.71 -18.03
C ASP A 106 2.80 6.12 -16.56
N ALA A 107 3.79 5.63 -15.81
CA ALA A 107 4.03 6.05 -14.43
C ALA A 107 4.33 7.55 -14.37
N THR A 108 5.20 8.04 -15.26
CA THR A 108 5.55 9.46 -15.34
C THR A 108 4.33 10.30 -15.68
N ASN A 109 3.55 9.90 -16.69
CA ASN A 109 2.31 10.58 -17.06
C ASN A 109 1.31 10.60 -15.90
N TYR A 110 1.14 9.48 -15.19
CA TYR A 110 0.25 9.37 -14.04
C TYR A 110 0.64 10.34 -12.92
N VAL A 111 1.92 10.37 -12.51
CA VAL A 111 2.36 11.25 -11.41
C VAL A 111 2.36 12.73 -11.81
N LEU A 112 2.62 13.04 -13.08
CA LEU A 112 2.51 14.42 -13.61
C LEU A 112 1.07 14.93 -13.52
N GLN A 113 0.07 14.10 -13.86
CA GLN A 113 -1.36 14.44 -13.70
C GLN A 113 -1.72 14.69 -12.23
N GLN A 114 -1.02 14.02 -11.29
CA GLN A 114 -1.19 14.22 -9.84
C GLN A 114 -0.38 15.42 -9.30
N GLY A 115 0.28 16.18 -10.18
CA GLY A 115 1.00 17.41 -9.83
C GLY A 115 2.38 17.18 -9.22
N TRP A 116 3.02 16.05 -9.51
CA TRP A 116 4.44 15.83 -9.20
C TRP A 116 5.30 16.46 -10.28
N THR A 117 6.58 16.70 -9.99
CA THR A 117 7.52 17.28 -10.95
C THR A 117 8.70 16.35 -11.17
N VAL A 118 9.15 16.22 -12.42
CA VAL A 118 10.37 15.49 -12.75
C VAL A 118 11.55 16.44 -12.70
N ASP A 119 12.61 16.06 -11.99
CA ASP A 119 13.91 16.71 -12.07
C ASP A 119 14.68 16.14 -13.28
N PRO A 120 14.91 16.92 -14.35
CA PRO A 120 15.52 16.43 -15.57
C PRO A 120 17.03 16.14 -15.44
N ALA A 121 17.69 16.64 -14.40
CA ALA A 121 19.11 16.40 -14.17
C ALA A 121 19.37 15.05 -13.47
N SER A 122 18.43 14.60 -12.64
CA SER A 122 18.56 13.39 -11.82
C SER A 122 17.60 12.26 -12.22
N GLN A 123 16.66 12.50 -13.13
CA GLN A 123 15.55 11.58 -13.44
C GLN A 123 14.77 11.13 -12.19
N MET A 124 14.66 12.03 -11.21
CA MET A 124 13.94 11.79 -9.96
C MET A 124 12.60 12.53 -9.99
N LEU A 125 11.58 11.88 -9.46
CA LEU A 125 10.26 12.45 -9.23
C LEU A 125 10.23 13.14 -7.87
N ILE A 126 9.89 14.42 -7.86
CA ILE A 126 9.66 15.20 -6.65
C ILE A 126 8.19 15.02 -6.27
N VAL A 127 7.99 14.32 -5.16
CA VAL A 127 6.68 13.97 -4.63
C VAL A 127 6.06 15.22 -4.04
N LYS A 128 4.86 15.61 -4.51
CA LYS A 128 4.09 16.68 -3.88
C LYS A 128 3.53 16.17 -2.55
N LYS A 129 4.31 16.32 -1.49
CA LYS A 129 3.90 15.92 -0.15
C LYS A 129 2.62 16.68 0.21
N GLN A 130 1.55 15.95 0.53
CA GLN A 130 0.41 16.58 1.19
C GLN A 130 0.94 17.19 2.48
N PRO A 131 0.59 18.45 2.81
CA PRO A 131 0.99 19.03 4.07
C PRO A 131 0.44 18.11 5.17
N VAL A 132 1.34 17.39 5.83
CA VAL A 132 1.00 16.71 7.05
C VAL A 132 0.70 17.85 8.01
N VAL A 133 -0.60 18.16 8.18
CA VAL A 133 -1.07 18.99 9.27
C VAL A 133 -0.75 18.17 10.52
N THR A 134 0.49 18.28 10.97
CA THR A 134 0.86 17.95 12.32
C THR A 134 0.25 19.09 13.11
N GLU A 135 -1.06 19.01 13.37
CA GLU A 135 -1.68 19.80 14.41
C GLU A 135 -1.05 19.32 15.72
N GLN A 136 0.17 19.79 16.00
CA GLN A 136 0.64 20.00 17.36
C GLN A 136 -0.19 21.16 17.93
N LYS A 137 -1.52 20.98 18.04
CA LYS A 137 -2.25 21.68 19.07
C LYS A 137 -1.82 21.02 20.37
N LEU A 138 -0.74 21.54 20.94
CA LEU A 138 -0.51 21.46 22.38
C LEU A 138 -1.71 22.16 23.01
N ASP A 139 -2.74 21.38 23.26
CA ASP A 139 -3.97 21.85 23.87
C ASP A 139 -3.62 22.38 25.27
N PRO A 140 -3.91 23.66 25.58
CA PRO A 140 -3.49 24.27 26.83
C PRO A 140 -4.09 23.58 28.07
N SER A 141 -5.18 22.80 27.93
CA SER A 141 -5.70 21.98 29.04
C SER A 141 -4.74 20.85 29.43
N LYS A 142 -3.91 20.34 28.51
CA LYS A 142 -2.87 19.34 28.84
C LYS A 142 -1.74 19.92 29.68
N LEU A 143 -1.41 21.21 29.49
CA LEU A 143 -0.45 21.93 30.33
C LEU A 143 -1.01 22.17 31.73
N GLN A 144 -2.29 22.54 31.84
CA GLN A 144 -2.96 22.71 33.15
C GLN A 144 -2.97 21.41 33.97
N ARG A 145 -3.22 20.27 33.33
CA ARG A 145 -3.20 18.96 34.02
C ARG A 145 -1.80 18.60 34.54
N LEU A 146 -0.73 18.99 33.84
CA LEU A 146 0.64 18.76 34.34
C LEU A 146 0.94 19.60 35.60
N THR A 147 0.42 20.83 35.68
CA THR A 147 0.54 21.65 36.89
C THR A 147 -0.23 21.06 38.08
N GLU A 148 -1.42 20.50 37.84
CA GLU A 148 -2.19 19.79 38.88
C GLU A 148 -1.47 18.54 39.40
N TYR A 149 -0.76 17.80 38.55
CA TYR A 149 0.03 16.64 38.98
C TYR A 149 1.22 17.02 39.87
N VAL A 150 1.88 18.15 39.58
CA VAL A 150 2.98 18.65 40.43
C VAL A 150 2.45 19.06 41.81
N PHE A 151 1.27 19.68 41.88
CA PHE A 151 0.65 20.07 43.15
C PHE A 151 0.22 18.88 44.01
N HIS A 152 -0.20 17.77 43.38
CA HIS A 152 -0.58 16.53 44.09
C HIS A 152 0.60 15.68 44.59
N LEU A 153 1.84 16.01 44.19
CA LEU A 153 3.05 15.32 44.63
C LEU A 153 3.78 16.06 45.78
N GLU A 154 3.29 17.24 46.18
CA GLU A 154 3.81 18.05 47.30
C GLU A 154 3.01 17.86 48.62
N HIS A 155 2.23 16.78 48.74
CA HIS A 155 1.60 16.32 50.01
C HIS A 155 1.80 14.82 50.19
#